data_AF-A0A165C6N9-F1
#
_entry.id   AF-A0A165C6N9-F1
#
_cell.length_a   1.000
_cell.length_b   1.000
_cell.length_c   1.000
_cell.angle_alpha   90.00
_cell.angle_beta   90.00
_cell.angle_gamma   90.00
#
_symmetry.space_group_name_H-M   'P 1'
#
loop_
_entity.id
_entity.type
_entity.pdbx_description
1 polymer ?
#
loop_
_entity_poly.entity_id
_entity_poly.type
_entity_poly.pdbx_seq_one_letter_code
_entity_poly.pdbx_strand_id
1 'polypeptide(L)'
;MRFVIAAFLLPSLATSALALDVVFPDCDAPPTLDPSPRLPEHVSWVDPRLRGGRMLDVVGSLRTGEPLNVIISGQSHPDVLSHVGFIAYARTIGFSNECLGLHMGLVQLADLGDGIGLRGEQLLVRQTFRRHIPFWGTTCWESFAGGNHFRAWKQNGTLANTGAWFLAVSAEESGSKHHAIIPDGYNIGRDLLVSRAVAEDNEEWKATVDWVQGLMEPGSKGINHRIPVDGLVAVLTVRKRNEDEKKPWRSLWTLLRFLLPFLPL
;
A
#
# COMPACT_ATOMS: atom_id res chain seq x y z
N MET A 1 4.51 -15.41 104.02
CA MET A 1 4.98 -14.43 103.02
C MET A 1 4.75 -15.02 101.63
N ARG A 2 3.79 -14.49 100.89
CA ARG A 2 3.40 -14.96 99.55
C ARG A 2 4.20 -14.17 98.52
N PHE A 3 5.04 -14.85 97.74
CA PHE A 3 5.66 -14.28 96.54
C PHE A 3 4.69 -14.47 95.37
N VAL A 4 4.22 -13.37 94.80
CA VAL A 4 3.39 -13.32 93.58
C VAL A 4 4.34 -13.18 92.40
N ILE A 5 4.38 -14.20 91.53
CA ILE A 5 5.09 -14.16 90.26
C ILE A 5 4.16 -13.48 89.25
N ALA A 6 4.53 -12.27 88.81
CA ALA A 6 3.83 -11.53 87.77
C ALA A 6 4.24 -12.06 86.39
N ALA A 7 3.33 -12.76 85.72
CA ALA A 7 3.47 -13.13 84.32
C ALA A 7 3.07 -11.92 83.44
N PHE A 8 4.04 -11.34 82.74
CA PHE A 8 3.78 -10.31 81.73
C PHE A 8 3.25 -10.97 80.45
N LEU A 9 1.97 -10.79 80.17
CA LEU A 9 1.34 -11.12 78.89
C LEU A 9 1.65 -10.01 77.88
N LEU A 10 2.37 -10.35 76.82
CA LEU A 10 2.56 -9.48 75.64
C LEU A 10 1.23 -9.33 74.90
N PRO A 11 0.76 -8.10 74.61
CA PRO A 11 -0.42 -7.91 73.77
C PRO A 11 -0.09 -8.27 72.31
N SER A 12 -0.86 -9.22 71.77
CA SER A 12 -0.91 -9.53 70.34
C SER A 12 -1.43 -8.31 69.58
N LEU A 13 -0.58 -7.69 68.76
CA LEU A 13 -0.98 -6.69 67.78
C LEU A 13 -1.77 -7.39 66.66
N ALA A 14 -3.09 -7.35 66.74
CA ALA A 14 -3.95 -7.66 65.62
C ALA A 14 -3.76 -6.55 64.56
N THR A 15 -3.05 -6.85 63.48
CA THR A 15 -3.01 -6.00 62.28
C THR A 15 -4.38 -6.00 61.65
N SER A 16 -5.15 -4.91 61.83
CA SER A 16 -6.30 -4.60 60.99
C SER A 16 -5.79 -4.31 59.58
N ALA A 17 -5.91 -5.29 58.69
CA ALA A 17 -5.80 -5.03 57.27
C ALA A 17 -7.01 -4.18 56.87
N LEU A 18 -6.76 -2.94 56.47
CA LEU A 18 -7.75 -2.15 55.72
C LEU A 18 -7.94 -2.86 54.39
N ALA A 19 -9.03 -3.62 54.26
CA ALA A 19 -9.53 -4.04 52.96
C ALA A 19 -10.00 -2.77 52.25
N LEU A 20 -9.12 -2.20 51.43
CA LEU A 20 -9.55 -1.30 50.38
C LEU A 20 -10.38 -2.19 49.44
N ASP A 21 -11.68 -1.93 49.33
CA ASP A 21 -12.52 -2.58 48.34
C ASP A 21 -12.02 -2.18 46.94
N VAL A 22 -11.02 -2.91 46.46
CA VAL A 22 -10.61 -2.89 45.07
C VAL A 22 -11.73 -3.59 44.32
N VAL A 23 -12.68 -2.78 43.83
CA VAL A 23 -13.61 -3.22 42.81
C VAL A 23 -12.78 -3.51 41.57
N PHE A 24 -12.49 -4.80 41.34
CA PHE A 24 -11.92 -5.24 40.09
C PHE A 24 -13.00 -5.02 39.02
N PRO A 25 -12.73 -4.24 37.95
CA PRO A 25 -13.65 -4.18 36.82
C PRO A 25 -13.76 -5.60 36.25
N ASP A 26 -15.00 -6.04 35.98
CA ASP A 26 -15.27 -7.33 35.35
C ASP A 26 -14.36 -7.50 34.12
N CYS A 27 -13.53 -8.54 34.13
CA CYS A 27 -12.59 -8.85 33.05
C CYS A 27 -13.27 -9.29 31.73
N ASP A 28 -14.59 -9.24 31.65
CA ASP A 28 -15.36 -9.74 30.49
C ASP A 28 -16.12 -8.64 29.72
N ALA A 29 -15.93 -7.36 30.05
CA ALA A 29 -16.42 -6.27 29.21
C ALA A 29 -15.28 -5.74 28.33
N PRO A 30 -15.24 -6.03 27.01
CA PRO A 30 -14.28 -5.38 26.13
C PRO A 30 -14.47 -3.86 26.24
N PRO A 31 -13.38 -3.05 26.28
CA PRO A 31 -13.50 -1.61 26.31
C PRO A 31 -14.35 -1.19 25.11
N THR A 32 -15.48 -0.52 25.36
CA THR A 32 -16.24 0.14 24.32
C THR A 32 -15.39 1.28 23.79
N LEU A 33 -14.54 0.95 22.81
CA LEU A 33 -13.87 1.91 21.96
C LEU A 33 -14.98 2.75 21.34
N ASP A 34 -15.07 3.99 21.82
CA ASP A 34 -15.92 5.00 21.21
C ASP A 34 -15.57 5.03 19.71
N PRO A 35 -16.48 4.65 18.80
CA PRO A 35 -16.16 4.62 17.40
C PRO A 35 -16.00 6.08 16.98
N SER A 36 -14.75 6.53 16.89
CA SER A 36 -14.36 7.67 16.06
C SER A 36 -15.24 7.64 14.81
N PRO A 37 -15.90 8.75 14.44
CA PRO A 37 -16.95 8.74 13.43
C PRO A 37 -16.45 7.97 12.21
N ARG A 38 -16.95 6.74 12.05
CA ARG A 38 -16.61 5.93 10.89
C ARG A 38 -17.07 6.74 9.70
N LEU A 39 -16.12 7.17 8.87
CA LEU A 39 -16.46 7.76 7.57
C LEU A 39 -17.49 6.84 6.92
N PRO A 40 -18.57 7.38 6.30
CA PRO A 40 -19.60 6.56 5.67
C PRO A 40 -18.94 5.51 4.77
N GLU A 41 -19.50 4.31 4.76
CA GLU A 41 -18.93 3.13 4.12
C GLU A 41 -18.31 3.44 2.75
N HIS A 42 -17.00 3.18 2.67
CA HIS A 42 -16.11 3.22 1.51
C HIS A 42 -16.04 4.53 0.70
N VAL A 43 -15.53 5.60 1.33
CA VAL A 43 -14.99 6.75 0.61
C VAL A 43 -13.80 6.32 -0.27
N SER A 44 -13.82 6.68 -1.56
CA SER A 44 -12.80 6.31 -2.54
C SER A 44 -11.40 6.85 -2.18
N TRP A 45 -11.30 8.14 -1.89
CA TRP A 45 -10.11 8.82 -1.39
C TRP A 45 -10.54 10.22 -0.96
N VAL A 46 -9.74 10.90 -0.13
CA VAL A 46 -9.93 12.31 0.23
C VAL A 46 -8.78 13.12 -0.35
N ASP A 47 -9.06 14.25 -0.98
CA ASP A 47 -8.03 15.13 -1.54
C ASP A 47 -7.08 15.63 -0.43
N PRO A 48 -5.77 15.28 -0.48
CA PRO A 48 -4.79 15.70 0.51
C PRO A 48 -4.74 17.22 0.73
N ARG A 49 -4.99 18.00 -0.32
CA ARG A 49 -4.87 19.46 -0.32
C ARG A 49 -5.88 20.15 0.59
N LEU A 50 -7.02 19.51 0.84
CA LEU A 50 -8.06 20.04 1.71
C LEU A 50 -7.61 20.19 3.17
N ARG A 51 -6.53 19.49 3.57
CA ARG A 51 -6.05 19.44 4.95
C ARG A 51 -4.54 19.64 5.08
N GLY A 52 -3.92 20.34 4.12
CA GLY A 52 -2.50 20.71 4.16
C GLY A 52 -1.54 19.70 3.54
N GLY A 53 -2.03 18.54 3.10
CA GLY A 53 -1.28 17.58 2.30
C GLY A 53 -1.11 18.02 0.84
N ARG A 54 -0.43 17.21 0.04
CA ARG A 54 -0.11 17.53 -1.37
C ARG A 54 -0.21 16.29 -2.25
N MET A 55 -0.49 16.50 -3.54
CA MET A 55 -0.39 15.47 -4.58
C MET A 55 1.05 15.25 -5.06
N LEU A 56 2.04 15.66 -4.25
CA LEU A 56 3.46 15.50 -4.51
C LEU A 56 4.09 14.93 -3.24
N ASP A 57 5.03 14.01 -3.38
CA ASP A 57 5.93 13.67 -2.28
C ASP A 57 7.03 14.74 -2.10
N VAL A 58 8.01 14.42 -1.28
CA VAL A 58 9.17 15.25 -0.98
C VAL A 58 10.43 14.47 -1.31
N VAL A 59 11.15 14.96 -2.32
CA VAL A 59 12.45 14.41 -2.74
C VAL A 59 13.59 15.25 -2.19
N GLY A 60 14.28 14.72 -1.18
CA GLY A 60 15.46 15.37 -0.58
C GLY A 60 15.15 16.74 0.04
N SER A 61 16.11 17.67 -0.02
CA SER A 61 15.98 19.02 0.54
C SER A 61 15.42 20.06 -0.44
N LEU A 62 15.24 19.66 -1.71
CA LEU A 62 14.67 20.52 -2.74
C LEU A 62 13.16 20.57 -2.55
N ARG A 63 12.55 21.75 -2.73
CA ARG A 63 11.08 21.94 -2.65
C ARG A 63 10.34 21.32 -3.87
N THR A 64 10.78 20.17 -4.34
CA THR A 64 10.23 19.43 -5.48
C THR A 64 9.80 18.03 -5.03
N GLY A 65 8.84 17.45 -5.75
CA GLY A 65 8.30 16.13 -5.45
C GLY A 65 8.00 15.33 -6.70
N GLU A 66 8.00 14.01 -6.57
CA GLU A 66 7.39 13.13 -7.56
C GLU A 66 5.86 13.20 -7.44
N PRO A 67 5.16 13.12 -8.58
CA PRO A 67 3.73 13.25 -8.61
C PRO A 67 3.04 11.99 -8.08
N LEU A 68 2.14 12.15 -7.12
CA LEU A 68 1.20 11.11 -6.69
C LEU A 68 0.11 10.94 -7.76
N ASN A 69 0.49 10.36 -8.90
CA ASN A 69 -0.26 10.34 -10.14
C ASN A 69 -1.17 9.11 -10.32
N VAL A 70 -1.16 8.17 -9.36
CA VAL A 70 -2.11 7.06 -9.29
C VAL A 70 -2.68 6.92 -7.87
N ILE A 71 -3.97 6.64 -7.76
CA ILE A 71 -4.66 6.31 -6.51
C ILE A 71 -5.30 4.93 -6.65
N ILE A 72 -4.99 3.99 -5.76
CA ILE A 72 -5.83 2.81 -5.56
C ILE A 72 -6.94 3.20 -4.59
N SER A 73 -8.17 3.26 -5.11
CA SER A 73 -9.35 3.68 -4.35
C SER A 73 -9.56 2.81 -3.11
N GLY A 74 -9.96 3.42 -1.99
CA GLY A 74 -10.48 2.78 -0.77
C GLY A 74 -11.79 2.00 -0.98
N GLN A 75 -12.40 2.10 -2.18
CA GLN A 75 -13.47 1.21 -2.63
C GLN A 75 -12.95 -0.10 -3.23
N SER A 76 -11.64 -0.27 -3.39
CA SER A 76 -11.05 -1.52 -3.87
C SER A 76 -11.25 -2.65 -2.87
N HIS A 77 -11.04 -3.88 -3.34
CA HIS A 77 -11.14 -5.08 -2.53
C HIS A 77 -10.24 -5.00 -1.28
N PRO A 78 -10.71 -5.40 -0.08
CA PRO A 78 -9.94 -5.28 1.17
C PRO A 78 -8.53 -5.89 1.12
N ASP A 79 -8.36 -7.02 0.43
CA ASP A 79 -7.04 -7.64 0.21
C ASP A 79 -6.06 -6.66 -0.44
N VAL A 80 -6.47 -5.93 -1.49
CA VAL A 80 -5.64 -4.95 -2.20
C VAL A 80 -5.36 -3.72 -1.32
N LEU A 81 -6.26 -3.39 -0.38
CA LEU A 81 -6.04 -2.30 0.57
C LEU A 81 -5.10 -2.70 1.71
N SER A 82 -4.94 -3.99 1.99
CA SER A 82 -3.95 -4.48 2.95
C SER A 82 -2.53 -4.32 2.40
N HIS A 83 -1.52 -4.14 3.26
CA HIS A 83 -0.14 -4.00 2.79
C HIS A 83 0.36 -5.28 2.06
N VAL A 84 0.09 -6.46 2.64
CA VAL A 84 0.49 -7.74 2.06
C VAL A 84 -0.23 -8.02 0.74
N GLY A 85 -1.54 -7.81 0.70
CA GLY A 85 -2.32 -8.03 -0.51
C GLY A 85 -2.08 -6.96 -1.58
N PHE A 86 -1.68 -5.74 -1.23
CA PHE A 86 -1.22 -4.75 -2.20
C PHE A 86 0.08 -5.21 -2.90
N ILE A 87 1.04 -5.75 -2.15
CA ILE A 87 2.26 -6.36 -2.72
C ILE A 87 1.89 -7.55 -3.63
N ALA A 88 0.96 -8.41 -3.20
CA ALA A 88 0.49 -9.53 -4.01
C ALA A 88 -0.16 -9.04 -5.31
N TYR A 89 -1.05 -8.05 -5.23
CA TYR A 89 -1.68 -7.42 -6.38
C TYR A 89 -0.65 -6.79 -7.33
N ALA A 90 0.31 -6.04 -6.81
CA ALA A 90 1.39 -5.44 -7.61
C ALA A 90 2.13 -6.49 -8.45
N ARG A 91 2.38 -7.69 -7.90
CA ARG A 91 2.96 -8.82 -8.66
C ARG A 91 2.08 -9.27 -9.81
N THR A 92 0.76 -9.29 -9.63
CA THR A 92 -0.16 -9.69 -10.71
C THR A 92 -0.16 -8.71 -11.88
N ILE A 93 0.19 -7.45 -11.66
CA ILE A 93 0.33 -6.41 -12.70
C ILE A 93 1.79 -6.17 -13.12
N GLY A 94 2.69 -7.09 -12.75
CA GLY A 94 4.07 -7.10 -13.21
C GLY A 94 5.02 -6.20 -12.42
N PHE A 95 4.77 -5.95 -11.13
CA PHE A 95 5.70 -5.25 -10.24
C PHE A 95 6.15 -6.15 -9.09
N SER A 96 7.38 -6.00 -8.63
CA SER A 96 7.88 -6.75 -7.48
C SER A 96 8.82 -5.91 -6.63
N ASN A 97 9.00 -6.33 -5.38
CA ASN A 97 10.03 -5.80 -4.50
C ASN A 97 11.41 -5.90 -5.18
N GLU A 98 12.30 -4.99 -4.84
CA GLU A 98 13.58 -4.77 -5.51
C GLU A 98 14.46 -6.02 -5.62
N CYS A 99 15.31 -6.04 -6.65
CA CYS A 99 16.35 -7.05 -6.84
C CYS A 99 17.31 -7.08 -5.64
N LEU A 100 17.38 -8.22 -4.95
CA LEU A 100 18.41 -8.53 -3.94
C LEU A 100 18.57 -7.47 -2.83
N GLY A 101 17.52 -6.69 -2.53
CA GLY A 101 17.55 -5.67 -1.48
C GLY A 101 18.45 -4.46 -1.79
N LEU A 102 18.82 -4.25 -3.04
CA LEU A 102 19.57 -3.07 -3.47
C LEU A 102 18.62 -1.86 -3.56
N HIS A 103 18.38 -1.25 -2.40
CA HIS A 103 17.61 -0.02 -2.27
C HIS A 103 18.47 1.19 -2.67
N MET A 104 18.58 1.44 -3.98
CA MET A 104 19.24 2.64 -4.49
C MET A 104 18.24 3.80 -4.51
N GLY A 105 18.18 4.54 -3.41
CA GLY A 105 17.35 5.74 -3.28
C GLY A 105 17.21 6.21 -1.84
N LEU A 106 16.90 7.50 -1.65
CA LEU A 106 16.49 8.01 -0.34
C LEU A 106 15.01 7.69 -0.13
N VAL A 107 14.64 7.38 1.12
CA VAL A 107 13.23 7.30 1.54
C VAL A 107 12.57 8.64 1.29
N GLN A 108 11.49 8.64 0.50
CA GLN A 108 10.71 9.84 0.22
C GLN A 108 9.57 9.99 1.22
N LEU A 109 9.17 11.23 1.47
CA LEU A 109 8.11 11.56 2.42
C LEU A 109 6.88 12.10 1.69
N ALA A 110 5.67 11.73 2.12
CA ALA A 110 4.44 12.34 1.62
C ALA A 110 3.48 12.68 2.76
N ASP A 111 2.72 13.76 2.57
CA ASP A 111 1.62 14.16 3.45
C ASP A 111 0.30 14.04 2.68
N LEU A 112 -0.53 13.09 3.09
CA LEU A 112 -1.80 12.76 2.45
C LEU A 112 -2.99 13.54 3.04
N GLY A 113 -2.74 14.56 3.87
CA GLY A 113 -3.79 15.37 4.51
C GLY A 113 -4.67 14.57 5.47
N ASP A 114 -4.18 13.42 5.95
CA ASP A 114 -4.93 12.50 6.81
C ASP A 114 -4.67 12.70 8.31
N GLY A 115 -3.89 13.72 8.67
CA GLY A 115 -3.57 14.08 10.06
C GLY A 115 -2.34 13.38 10.61
N ILE A 116 -1.65 12.54 9.81
CA ILE A 116 -0.34 11.98 10.19
C ILE A 116 0.79 12.97 9.88
N GLY A 117 0.63 13.81 8.85
CA GLY A 117 1.69 14.67 8.35
C GLY A 117 2.63 13.93 7.41
N LEU A 118 3.88 14.40 7.30
CA LEU A 118 4.90 13.76 6.46
C LEU A 118 5.24 12.36 6.98
N ARG A 119 5.03 11.36 6.13
CA ARG A 119 5.37 9.96 6.42
C ARG A 119 6.24 9.38 5.32
N GLY A 120 7.19 8.53 5.73
CA GLY A 120 8.01 7.74 4.80
C GLY A 120 7.17 6.83 3.92
N GLU A 121 7.69 6.55 2.72
CA GLU A 121 7.12 5.55 1.83
C GLU A 121 6.90 4.21 2.54
N GLN A 122 5.78 3.57 2.25
CA GLN A 122 5.41 2.29 2.86
C GLN A 122 5.69 1.13 1.92
N LEU A 123 5.81 1.39 0.62
CA LEU A 123 6.14 0.40 -0.38
C LEU A 123 6.94 1.07 -1.49
N LEU A 124 8.00 0.40 -1.95
CA LEU A 124 8.68 0.69 -3.21
C LEU A 124 8.73 -0.62 -4.01
N VAL A 125 8.21 -0.59 -5.24
CA VAL A 125 8.27 -1.73 -6.16
C VAL A 125 8.69 -1.28 -7.55
N ARG A 126 9.34 -2.19 -8.27
CA ARG A 126 9.88 -2.00 -9.62
C ARG A 126 9.27 -3.01 -10.57
N GLN A 127 9.12 -2.65 -11.84
CA GLN A 127 8.49 -3.50 -12.82
C GLN A 127 9.37 -4.72 -13.12
N THR A 128 8.68 -5.83 -13.38
CA THR A 128 9.27 -7.10 -13.75
C THR A 128 8.93 -7.36 -15.20
N PHE A 129 9.93 -7.73 -15.99
CA PHE A 129 9.76 -7.86 -17.44
C PHE A 129 8.89 -9.05 -17.87
N ARG A 130 8.62 -10.02 -16.97
CA ARG A 130 7.78 -11.18 -17.25
C ARG A 130 6.86 -11.52 -16.08
N ARG A 131 5.55 -11.35 -16.31
CA ARG A 131 4.42 -11.65 -15.41
C ARG A 131 4.39 -13.10 -14.86
N HIS A 132 5.04 -14.05 -15.53
CA HIS A 132 4.86 -15.50 -15.29
C HIS A 132 6.14 -16.31 -14.99
N ILE A 133 7.28 -15.70 -14.64
CA ILE A 133 8.51 -16.46 -14.32
C ILE A 133 8.88 -16.29 -12.83
N PRO A 134 9.19 -17.38 -12.11
CA PRO A 134 9.51 -17.34 -10.68
C PRO A 134 10.81 -16.59 -10.40
N PHE A 135 10.69 -15.53 -9.57
CA PHE A 135 11.62 -14.83 -8.65
C PHE A 135 13.12 -14.63 -8.95
N TRP A 136 13.79 -15.46 -9.75
CA TRP A 136 15.24 -15.41 -9.96
C TRP A 136 15.55 -14.70 -11.29
N GLY A 137 15.55 -13.37 -11.28
CA GLY A 137 16.31 -12.59 -12.26
C GLY A 137 15.59 -11.53 -13.11
N THR A 138 14.31 -11.20 -12.87
CA THR A 138 13.60 -10.21 -13.71
C THR A 138 13.67 -8.76 -13.22
N THR A 139 13.77 -8.50 -11.91
CA THR A 139 13.94 -7.13 -11.36
C THR A 139 15.35 -6.57 -11.58
N CYS A 140 16.37 -7.44 -11.60
CA CYS A 140 17.77 -7.03 -11.77
C CYS A 140 18.09 -6.56 -13.19
N TRP A 141 17.38 -7.08 -14.20
CA TRP A 141 17.53 -6.62 -15.58
C TRP A 141 16.94 -5.22 -15.79
N GLU A 142 15.89 -4.85 -15.03
CA GLU A 142 15.34 -3.51 -15.08
C GLU A 142 16.30 -2.48 -14.48
N SER A 143 17.05 -2.85 -13.43
CA SER A 143 18.20 -2.05 -12.96
C SER A 143 19.27 -1.85 -14.04
N PHE A 144 19.33 -2.72 -15.06
CA PHE A 144 20.28 -2.64 -16.16
C PHE A 144 19.72 -2.01 -17.46
N ALA A 145 18.40 -2.06 -17.70
CA ALA A 145 17.76 -1.63 -18.95
C ALA A 145 16.78 -0.44 -18.80
N GLY A 146 16.40 -0.10 -17.57
CA GLY A 146 15.40 0.90 -17.26
C GLY A 146 14.00 0.29 -17.20
N GLY A 147 13.07 0.98 -16.56
CA GLY A 147 11.68 0.55 -16.48
C GLY A 147 10.85 1.28 -15.44
N ASN A 148 9.69 0.72 -15.11
CA ASN A 148 8.65 1.43 -14.36
C ASN A 148 8.78 1.12 -12.87
N HIS A 149 8.60 2.11 -12.01
CA HIS A 149 8.57 1.89 -10.58
C HIS A 149 7.51 2.75 -9.93
N PHE A 150 7.14 2.38 -8.70
CA PHE A 150 6.35 3.27 -7.88
C PHE A 150 6.63 3.16 -6.40
N ARG A 151 6.50 4.30 -5.73
CA ARG A 151 6.40 4.40 -4.27
C ARG A 151 4.95 4.52 -3.87
N ALA A 152 4.58 4.08 -2.67
CA ALA A 152 3.20 4.16 -2.19
C ALA A 152 3.07 4.56 -0.72
N TRP A 153 1.99 5.30 -0.45
CA TRP A 153 1.56 5.76 0.87
C TRP A 153 0.06 5.50 1.05
N LYS A 154 -0.37 5.09 2.25
CA LYS A 154 -1.76 4.74 2.54
C LYS A 154 -2.48 5.86 3.29
N GLN A 155 -3.63 6.30 2.81
CA GLN A 155 -4.44 7.30 3.51
C GLN A 155 -5.22 6.63 4.65
N ASN A 156 -4.67 6.66 5.86
CA ASN A 156 -5.20 5.94 7.02
C ASN A 156 -5.08 6.71 8.35
N GLY A 157 -4.88 8.02 8.28
CA GLY A 157 -4.83 8.89 9.45
C GLY A 157 -6.21 9.23 10.03
N THR A 158 -6.20 9.84 11.21
CA THR A 158 -7.41 10.16 12.00
C THR A 158 -8.32 11.19 11.33
N LEU A 159 -7.79 12.02 10.44
CA LEU A 159 -8.54 13.04 9.71
C LEU A 159 -9.10 12.52 8.38
N ALA A 160 -8.48 11.49 7.78
CA ALA A 160 -8.97 10.81 6.59
C ALA A 160 -8.50 9.35 6.57
N ASN A 161 -9.38 8.42 6.93
CA ASN A 161 -9.08 6.99 6.86
C ASN A 161 -9.93 6.32 5.77
N THR A 162 -9.51 6.51 4.52
CA THR A 162 -10.16 5.88 3.36
C THR A 162 -9.58 4.50 3.05
N GLY A 163 -8.36 4.24 3.54
CA GLY A 163 -7.60 3.04 3.21
C GLY A 163 -6.98 3.05 1.80
N ALA A 164 -7.20 4.11 1.02
CA ALA A 164 -6.67 4.27 -0.33
C ALA A 164 -5.13 4.31 -0.35
N TRP A 165 -4.53 3.82 -1.43
CA TRP A 165 -3.09 3.98 -1.68
C TRP A 165 -2.85 5.11 -2.68
N PHE A 166 -1.94 6.02 -2.36
CA PHE A 166 -1.44 7.07 -3.25
C PHE A 166 -0.05 6.66 -3.72
N LEU A 167 0.14 6.65 -5.04
CA LEU A 167 1.34 6.12 -5.69
C LEU A 167 2.06 7.23 -6.45
N ALA A 168 3.36 7.35 -6.25
CA ALA A 168 4.25 8.08 -7.15
C ALA A 168 4.79 7.10 -8.19
N VAL A 169 4.24 7.14 -9.41
CA VAL A 169 4.59 6.19 -10.49
C VAL A 169 5.45 6.89 -11.53
N SER A 170 6.56 6.27 -11.92
CA SER A 170 7.44 6.83 -12.95
C SER A 170 8.28 5.78 -13.69
N ALA A 171 8.61 6.09 -14.93
CA ALA A 171 9.53 5.32 -15.75
C ALA A 171 10.95 5.92 -15.72
N GLU A 172 11.95 5.07 -15.46
CA GLU A 172 13.37 5.41 -15.36
C GLU A 172 14.18 4.83 -16.52
N GLU A 173 15.27 5.49 -16.89
CA GLU A 173 16.34 4.94 -17.71
C GLU A 173 17.12 3.85 -16.97
N SER A 174 17.91 3.06 -17.72
CA SER A 174 18.81 2.05 -17.18
C SER A 174 19.75 2.56 -16.10
N GLY A 175 20.23 1.68 -15.22
CA GLY A 175 21.26 2.00 -14.22
C GLY A 175 22.55 2.56 -14.81
N SER A 176 22.87 2.28 -16.08
CA SER A 176 23.98 2.92 -16.82
C SER A 176 23.81 4.43 -17.02
N LYS A 177 22.59 4.95 -16.85
CA LYS A 177 22.24 6.38 -16.88
C LYS A 177 21.73 6.88 -15.52
N HIS A 178 22.13 6.21 -14.43
CA HIS A 178 21.85 6.61 -13.05
C HIS A 178 20.35 6.70 -12.71
N HIS A 179 19.49 5.86 -13.30
CA HIS A 179 18.05 5.85 -13.00
C HIS A 179 17.35 7.20 -13.26
N ALA A 180 17.86 8.00 -14.20
CA ALA A 180 17.21 9.24 -14.56
C ALA A 180 15.80 8.97 -15.10
N ILE A 181 14.81 9.72 -14.63
CA ILE A 181 13.44 9.66 -15.17
C ILE A 181 13.50 10.03 -16.65
N ILE A 182 12.91 9.20 -17.52
CA ILE A 182 12.87 9.48 -18.96
C ILE A 182 12.05 10.75 -19.25
N PRO A 183 12.25 11.40 -20.41
CA PRO A 183 11.32 12.42 -20.87
C PRO A 183 9.88 11.89 -20.82
N ASP A 184 8.97 12.66 -20.24
CA ASP A 184 7.56 12.27 -20.01
C ASP A 184 7.39 11.04 -19.08
N GLY A 185 8.42 10.68 -18.33
CA GLY A 185 8.46 9.42 -17.55
C GLY A 185 7.39 9.29 -16.48
N TYR A 186 6.86 10.40 -15.94
CA TYR A 186 5.74 10.36 -15.01
C TYR A 186 4.43 9.95 -15.70
N ASN A 187 4.12 10.51 -16.87
CA ASN A 187 2.92 10.16 -17.61
C ASN A 187 3.05 8.75 -18.21
N ILE A 188 4.20 8.43 -18.82
CA ILE A 188 4.49 7.08 -19.35
C ILE A 188 4.39 6.02 -18.26
N GLY A 189 5.00 6.25 -17.09
CA GLY A 189 4.97 5.30 -15.98
C GLY A 189 3.56 5.04 -15.47
N ARG A 190 2.78 6.12 -15.25
CA ARG A 190 1.37 6.05 -14.86
C ARG A 190 0.55 5.25 -15.86
N ASP A 191 0.61 5.59 -17.14
CA ASP A 191 -0.21 4.99 -18.19
C ASP A 191 0.16 3.51 -18.40
N LEU A 192 1.44 3.16 -18.26
CA LEU A 192 1.90 1.78 -18.31
C LEU A 192 1.40 0.96 -17.09
N LEU A 193 1.36 1.54 -15.90
CA LEU A 193 0.76 0.88 -14.73
C LEU A 193 -0.75 0.68 -14.94
N VAL A 194 -1.46 1.73 -15.36
CA VAL A 194 -2.91 1.69 -15.60
C VAL A 194 -3.26 0.65 -16.66
N SER A 195 -2.55 0.63 -17.79
CA SER A 195 -2.79 -0.33 -18.87
C SER A 195 -2.64 -1.78 -18.41
N ARG A 196 -1.69 -2.08 -17.51
CA ARG A 196 -1.56 -3.43 -16.91
C ARG A 196 -2.63 -3.72 -15.87
N ALA A 197 -3.04 -2.73 -15.09
CA ALA A 197 -4.08 -2.88 -14.08
C ALA A 197 -5.44 -3.21 -14.69
N VAL A 198 -5.79 -2.56 -15.81
CA VAL A 198 -7.08 -2.72 -16.49
C VAL A 198 -7.08 -3.83 -17.57
N ALA A 199 -5.97 -4.54 -17.73
CA ALA A 199 -5.86 -5.60 -18.73
C ALA A 199 -6.76 -6.82 -18.39
N GLU A 200 -7.42 -7.36 -19.42
CA GLU A 200 -8.37 -8.48 -19.31
C GLU A 200 -7.74 -9.88 -19.16
N ASP A 201 -6.42 -9.94 -19.04
CA ASP A 201 -5.63 -11.15 -18.86
C ASP A 201 -5.22 -11.38 -17.39
N ASN A 202 -5.63 -10.50 -16.47
CA ASN A 202 -5.53 -10.77 -15.04
C ASN A 202 -6.64 -11.73 -14.57
N GLU A 203 -6.24 -12.96 -14.21
CA GLU A 203 -7.17 -14.02 -13.81
C GLU A 203 -7.76 -13.81 -12.42
N GLU A 204 -7.07 -13.08 -11.54
CA GLU A 204 -7.50 -12.90 -10.14
C GLU A 204 -8.20 -11.55 -9.92
N TRP A 205 -7.71 -10.49 -10.57
CA TRP A 205 -8.15 -9.13 -10.33
C TRP A 205 -8.74 -8.49 -11.59
N LYS A 206 -9.70 -7.58 -11.40
CA LYS A 206 -10.22 -6.69 -12.44
C LYS A 206 -10.17 -5.27 -11.91
N ALA A 207 -9.57 -4.35 -12.66
CA ALA A 207 -9.55 -2.94 -12.29
C ALA A 207 -10.33 -2.09 -13.30
N THR A 208 -10.97 -1.04 -12.81
CA THR A 208 -11.46 0.08 -13.62
C THR A 208 -10.62 1.31 -13.33
N VAL A 209 -10.55 2.25 -14.28
CA VAL A 209 -9.84 3.52 -14.12
C VAL A 209 -10.78 4.69 -14.32
N ASP A 210 -10.74 5.64 -13.40
CA ASP A 210 -11.33 6.96 -13.53
C ASP A 210 -10.21 8.01 -13.58
N TRP A 211 -10.28 8.91 -14.55
CA TRP A 211 -9.28 9.96 -14.74
C TRP A 211 -9.74 11.26 -14.08
N VAL A 212 -8.95 11.78 -13.13
CA VAL A 212 -9.26 12.99 -12.38
C VAL A 212 -8.31 14.12 -12.80
N GLN A 213 -8.89 15.24 -13.22
CA GLN A 213 -8.17 16.48 -13.49
C GLN A 213 -8.23 17.44 -12.31
N GLY A 214 -7.32 18.41 -12.25
CA GLY A 214 -7.36 19.49 -11.26
C GLY A 214 -6.84 19.11 -9.87
N LEU A 215 -6.36 17.88 -9.68
CA LEU A 215 -5.58 17.48 -8.50
C LEU A 215 -4.14 17.99 -8.56
N MET A 216 -3.62 18.14 -9.77
CA MET A 216 -2.30 18.68 -10.07
C MET A 216 -2.38 19.59 -11.29
N GLU A 217 -1.63 20.67 -11.28
CA GLU A 217 -1.53 21.57 -12.41
C GLU A 217 -0.66 20.94 -13.51
N PRO A 218 -1.07 20.99 -14.79
CA PRO A 218 -0.20 20.62 -15.90
C PRO A 218 1.09 21.45 -15.92
N GLY A 219 2.19 20.85 -16.40
CA GLY A 219 3.51 21.47 -16.47
C GLY A 219 4.48 20.90 -15.45
N SER A 220 5.57 21.63 -15.17
CA SER A 220 6.72 21.12 -14.40
C SER A 220 6.94 21.84 -13.06
N LYS A 221 6.01 22.71 -12.65
CA LYS A 221 6.17 23.53 -11.44
C LYS A 221 6.13 22.65 -10.19
N GLY A 222 7.27 22.56 -9.50
CA GLY A 222 7.40 21.75 -8.29
C GLY A 222 7.56 20.26 -8.55
N ILE A 223 7.57 19.83 -9.82
CA ILE A 223 7.81 18.45 -10.21
C ILE A 223 9.31 18.17 -10.19
N ASN A 224 9.69 17.04 -9.60
CA ASN A 224 11.07 16.59 -9.57
C ASN A 224 11.65 16.48 -11.00
N HIS A 225 12.94 16.77 -11.16
CA HIS A 225 13.64 16.88 -12.46
C HIS A 225 13.04 17.89 -13.48
N ARG A 226 12.04 18.70 -13.11
CA ARG A 226 11.30 19.62 -14.02
C ARG A 226 10.67 18.91 -15.22
N ILE A 227 10.33 17.63 -15.07
CA ILE A 227 9.63 16.88 -16.12
C ILE A 227 8.16 17.31 -16.09
N PRO A 228 7.58 17.75 -17.21
CA PRO A 228 6.20 18.18 -17.25
C PRO A 228 5.24 16.99 -17.06
N VAL A 229 4.16 17.22 -16.33
CA VAL A 229 3.01 16.32 -16.23
C VAL A 229 1.81 16.91 -16.96
N ASP A 230 0.86 16.07 -17.36
CA ASP A 230 -0.38 16.49 -18.01
C ASP A 230 -1.49 16.92 -17.02
N GLY A 231 -1.25 16.81 -15.72
CA GLY A 231 -2.20 17.13 -14.65
C GLY A 231 -3.26 16.06 -14.38
N LEU A 232 -3.18 14.89 -15.04
CA LEU A 232 -4.09 13.77 -14.83
C LEU A 232 -3.61 12.85 -13.70
N VAL A 233 -4.57 12.45 -12.88
CA VAL A 233 -4.39 11.41 -11.84
C VAL A 233 -5.32 10.25 -12.16
N ALA A 234 -4.78 9.03 -12.20
CA ALA A 234 -5.57 7.82 -12.43
C ALA A 234 -6.08 7.27 -11.09
N VAL A 235 -7.39 7.07 -10.96
CA VAL A 235 -8.02 6.41 -9.80
C VAL A 235 -8.43 5.01 -10.21
N LEU A 236 -7.73 4.01 -9.67
CA LEU A 236 -8.00 2.59 -9.93
C LEU A 236 -8.92 2.02 -8.85
N THR A 237 -9.99 1.36 -9.26
CA THR A 237 -10.83 0.55 -8.38
C THR A 237 -10.63 -0.92 -8.71
N VAL A 238 -10.02 -1.67 -7.79
CA VAL A 238 -9.63 -3.08 -8.00
C VAL A 238 -10.62 -4.01 -7.32
N ARG A 239 -11.15 -4.99 -8.05
CA ARG A 239 -12.08 -6.01 -7.56
C ARG A 239 -11.52 -7.40 -7.84
N LYS A 240 -11.90 -8.36 -7.01
CA LYS A 240 -11.61 -9.78 -7.26
C LYS A 240 -12.52 -10.27 -8.39
N ARG A 241 -11.97 -11.00 -9.36
CA ARG A 241 -12.74 -11.58 -10.46
C ARG A 241 -13.58 -12.74 -9.93
N ASN A 242 -14.86 -12.77 -10.28
CA ASN A 242 -15.75 -13.87 -9.90
C ASN A 242 -15.26 -15.19 -10.51
N GLU A 243 -15.49 -16.32 -9.84
CA GLU A 243 -15.05 -17.63 -10.35
C GLU A 243 -15.65 -17.94 -11.74
N ASP A 244 -16.88 -17.50 -11.99
CA ASP A 244 -17.55 -17.66 -13.28
C ASP A 244 -16.95 -16.78 -14.40
N GLU A 245 -16.22 -15.73 -14.06
CA GLU A 245 -15.55 -14.83 -15.00
C GLU A 245 -14.09 -15.21 -15.28
N LYS A 246 -13.54 -16.18 -14.52
CA LYS A 246 -12.20 -16.71 -14.76
C LYS A 246 -12.24 -17.47 -16.07
N LYS A 247 -11.33 -17.13 -16.99
CA LYS A 247 -11.20 -17.87 -18.26
C LYS A 247 -10.95 -19.34 -17.89
N PRO A 248 -11.76 -20.29 -18.37
CA PRO A 248 -11.50 -21.68 -18.10
C PRO A 248 -10.09 -21.97 -18.62
N TRP A 249 -9.25 -22.53 -17.74
CA TRP A 249 -7.98 -23.13 -18.15
C TRP A 249 -8.24 -23.88 -19.46
N ARG A 250 -7.39 -23.67 -20.47
CA ARG A 250 -7.39 -24.49 -21.69
C ARG A 250 -7.16 -25.92 -21.23
N SER A 251 -8.25 -26.59 -20.91
CA SER A 251 -8.24 -27.82 -20.15
C SER A 251 -7.54 -28.88 -20.98
N LEU A 252 -7.04 -29.88 -20.29
CA LEU A 252 -6.39 -31.08 -20.83
C LEU A 252 -7.03 -31.63 -22.12
N TRP A 253 -8.32 -31.35 -22.36
CA TRP A 253 -9.07 -31.62 -23.60
C TRP A 253 -8.52 -30.98 -24.87
N THR A 254 -7.88 -29.80 -24.80
CA THR A 254 -7.23 -29.18 -25.97
C THR A 254 -5.93 -29.91 -26.31
N LEU A 255 -5.17 -30.35 -25.29
CA LEU A 255 -3.98 -31.21 -25.46
C LEU A 255 -4.36 -32.63 -25.91
N LEU A 256 -5.45 -33.21 -25.39
CA LEU A 256 -5.95 -34.50 -25.83
C LEU A 256 -6.44 -34.49 -27.29
N ARG A 257 -7.07 -33.40 -27.75
CA ARG A 257 -7.47 -33.25 -29.17
C ARG A 257 -6.29 -33.23 -30.14
N PHE A 258 -5.09 -32.85 -29.70
CA PHE A 258 -3.86 -32.95 -30.51
C PHE A 258 -3.25 -34.35 -30.50
N LEU A 259 -3.58 -35.21 -29.52
CA LEU A 259 -3.08 -36.59 -29.40
C LEU A 259 -4.07 -37.65 -29.91
N LEU A 260 -5.34 -37.32 -30.06
CA LEU A 260 -6.39 -38.22 -30.56
C LEU A 260 -6.28 -38.68 -32.04
N PRO A 261 -5.57 -38.01 -32.98
CA PRO A 261 -5.39 -38.59 -34.32
C PRO A 261 -4.28 -39.66 -34.40
N PHE A 262 -3.62 -40.01 -33.28
CA PHE A 262 -2.47 -40.95 -33.27
C PHE A 262 -2.70 -42.24 -32.46
N LEU A 263 -3.93 -42.49 -31.98
CA LEU A 263 -4.26 -43.76 -31.32
C LEU A 263 -4.79 -44.77 -32.36
N PRO A 264 -4.16 -45.94 -32.54
CA PRO A 264 -4.67 -46.97 -33.43
C PRO A 264 -5.95 -47.58 -32.83
N LEU A 265 -6.96 -47.75 -33.68
CA LEU A 265 -8.16 -48.56 -33.41
C LEU A 265 -7.79 -50.05 -33.29
#